data_AF-A0A497A938-F1
#
_entry.id   AF-A0A497A938-F1
#
_cell.length_a   1.000
_cell.length_b   1.000
_cell.length_c   1.000
_cell.angle_alpha   90.00
_cell.angle_beta   90.00
_cell.angle_gamma   90.00
#
_symmetry.space_group_name_H-M   'P 1'
#
loop_
_entity.id
_entity.type
_entity.pdbx_description
1 polymer ?
#
loop_
_entity_poly.entity_id
_entity_poly.type
_entity_poly.pdbx_seq_one_letter_code
_entity_poly.pdbx_strand_id
1 'polypeptide(L)'
;MLLIALVIGLGVVSNLLQGPAGEVEKPEITTEIAPYVVFTVGPLEVTSTVIHTWAMMFLLGMGAFLIGRNLKLRPGLVQNMLEWIVE
;
A
#
# COMPACT_ATOMS: atom_id res chain seq x y z
N MET A 1 -2.61 -17.15 -39.57
CA MET A 1 -4.02 -17.49 -39.88
C MET A 1 -4.75 -18.04 -38.64
N LEU A 2 -4.35 -19.19 -38.07
CA LEU A 2 -4.99 -19.76 -36.86
C LEU A 2 -4.92 -18.86 -35.61
N LEU A 3 -3.75 -18.27 -35.33
CA LEU A 3 -3.56 -17.33 -34.21
C LEU A 3 -4.46 -16.09 -34.32
N ILE A 4 -4.62 -15.57 -35.54
CA ILE A 4 -5.45 -14.39 -35.81
C ILE A 4 -6.93 -14.74 -35.60
N ALA A 5 -7.38 -15.90 -36.07
CA ALA A 5 -8.73 -16.40 -35.85
C ALA A 5 -9.02 -16.64 -34.36
N LEU A 6 -8.05 -17.14 -33.59
CA LEU A 6 -8.16 -17.33 -32.14
C LEU A 6 -8.35 -16.00 -31.41
N VAL A 7 -7.52 -14.99 -31.73
CA VAL A 7 -7.59 -13.67 -31.10
C VAL A 7 -8.92 -12.97 -31.42
N ILE A 8 -9.38 -13.07 -32.67
CA ILE A 8 -10.69 -12.52 -33.08
C ILE A 8 -11.82 -13.26 -32.37
N GLY A 9 -11.78 -14.60 -32.29
CA GLY A 9 -12.77 -15.41 -31.58
C GLY A 9 -12.85 -15.06 -30.09
N LEU A 10 -11.71 -14.90 -29.43
CA LEU A 10 -11.66 -14.46 -28.02
C LEU A 10 -12.23 -13.06 -27.82
N GLY A 11 -11.94 -12.12 -28.73
CA GLY A 11 -12.49 -10.77 -28.68
C GLY A 11 -14.02 -10.75 -28.83
N VAL A 12 -14.57 -11.57 -29.73
CA VAL A 12 -16.02 -11.69 -29.93
C VAL A 12 -16.69 -12.33 -28.72
N VAL A 13 -16.11 -13.40 -28.16
CA VAL A 13 -16.62 -14.03 -26.93
C VAL A 13 -16.59 -13.04 -25.77
N SER A 14 -15.51 -12.27 -25.61
CA SER A 14 -15.41 -11.22 -24.59
C SER A 14 -16.53 -10.18 -24.74
N ASN A 15 -16.82 -9.75 -25.98
CA ASN A 15 -17.85 -8.75 -26.25
C ASN A 15 -19.28 -9.29 -26.02
N LEU A 16 -19.51 -10.59 -26.29
CA LEU A 16 -20.78 -11.26 -26.00
C LEU A 16 -21.01 -11.48 -24.50
N LEU A 17 -19.93 -11.65 -23.72
CA LEU A 17 -19.98 -11.74 -22.25
C LEU A 17 -20.20 -10.37 -21.58
N GLN A 18 -19.88 -9.27 -22.28
CA GLN A 18 -20.16 -7.88 -21.85
C GLN A 18 -21.60 -7.44 -22.17
N GLY A 19 -22.58 -8.36 -22.15
CA GLY A 19 -23.99 -7.99 -22.09
C GLY A 19 -24.30 -7.17 -20.83
N PRO A 20 -25.53 -6.66 -20.62
CA PRO A 20 -25.89 -5.72 -19.54
C PRO A 20 -25.63 -6.18 -18.09
N ALA A 21 -25.10 -7.40 -17.89
CA ALA A 21 -24.53 -7.91 -16.63
C ALA A 21 -23.01 -7.66 -16.49
N GLY A 22 -22.37 -7.00 -17.46
CA GLY A 22 -20.95 -6.70 -17.53
C GLY A 22 -20.54 -5.40 -16.85
N GLU A 23 -21.50 -4.58 -16.43
CA GLU A 23 -21.29 -3.68 -15.30
C GLU A 23 -21.28 -4.53 -14.04
N VAL A 24 -20.13 -5.17 -13.81
CA VAL A 24 -19.77 -5.66 -12.48
C VAL A 24 -19.82 -4.42 -11.59
N GLU A 25 -20.95 -4.23 -10.92
CA GLU A 25 -21.13 -3.26 -9.85
C GLU A 25 -19.92 -3.43 -8.93
N LYS A 26 -18.96 -2.53 -9.07
CA LYS A 26 -17.70 -2.59 -8.33
C LYS A 26 -18.13 -2.52 -6.87
N PRO A 27 -17.97 -3.60 -6.09
CA PRO A 27 -18.57 -3.67 -4.77
C PRO A 27 -18.07 -2.46 -3.99
N GLU A 28 -18.99 -1.69 -3.40
CA GLU A 28 -18.75 -0.43 -2.68
C GLU A 28 -17.54 -0.54 -1.73
N ILE A 29 -17.37 -1.73 -1.13
CA ILE A 29 -16.26 -2.15 -0.27
C ILE A 29 -14.87 -1.92 -0.90
N THR A 30 -14.72 -2.06 -2.21
CA THR A 30 -13.42 -1.86 -2.89
C THR A 30 -13.01 -0.40 -2.90
N THR A 31 -13.96 0.53 -2.86
CA THR A 31 -13.66 1.97 -2.86
C THR A 31 -13.21 2.44 -1.48
N GLU A 32 -13.73 1.84 -0.39
CA GLU A 32 -13.37 2.23 0.97
C GLU A 32 -11.94 1.83 1.38
N ILE A 33 -11.43 0.70 0.87
CA ILE A 33 -10.09 0.18 1.22
C ILE A 33 -9.04 0.61 0.18
N ALA A 34 -9.45 1.21 -0.94
CA ALA A 34 -8.52 1.66 -1.97
C ALA A 34 -7.67 2.86 -1.49
N PRO A 35 -6.36 2.86 -1.77
CA PRO A 35 -5.56 4.05 -1.56
C PRO A 35 -6.04 5.19 -2.44
N TYR A 36 -6.26 6.35 -1.84
CA TYR A 36 -6.66 7.57 -2.53
C TYR A 36 -5.48 8.53 -2.65
N VAL A 37 -5.47 9.34 -3.69
CA VAL A 37 -4.46 10.38 -3.89
C VAL A 37 -4.71 11.52 -2.91
N VAL A 38 -3.68 11.92 -2.17
CA VAL A 38 -3.76 13.03 -1.21
C VAL A 38 -3.29 14.32 -1.85
N PHE A 39 -2.18 14.28 -2.61
CA PHE A 39 -1.69 15.39 -3.42
C PHE A 39 -0.76 14.90 -4.52
N THR A 40 -0.39 15.77 -5.46
CA THR A 40 0.56 15.47 -6.53
C THR A 40 1.79 16.36 -6.47
N VAL A 41 2.95 15.83 -6.85
CA VAL A 41 4.20 16.56 -6.98
C VAL A 41 4.69 16.40 -8.43
N GLY A 42 4.32 17.35 -9.29
CA GLY A 42 4.54 17.21 -10.72
C GLY A 42 3.75 16.01 -11.29
N PRO A 43 4.40 15.06 -11.99
CA PRO A 43 3.74 13.86 -12.50
C PRO A 43 3.54 12.75 -11.45
N LEU A 44 4.05 12.93 -10.22
CA LEU A 44 4.00 11.91 -9.19
C LEU A 44 2.78 12.09 -8.27
N GLU A 45 1.93 11.06 -8.20
CA GLU A 45 0.80 11.02 -7.27
C GLU A 45 1.24 10.49 -5.90
N VAL A 46 0.97 11.27 -4.85
CA VAL A 46 1.21 10.86 -3.46
C VAL A 46 -0.09 10.32 -2.88
N THR A 47 -0.13 9.02 -2.65
CA THR A 47 -1.30 8.32 -2.12
C THR A 47 -1.30 8.24 -0.60
N SER A 48 -2.47 7.94 -0.02
CA SER A 48 -2.63 7.77 1.44
C SER A 48 -1.67 6.72 2.00
N THR A 49 -1.46 5.61 1.29
CA THR A 49 -0.48 4.58 1.68
C THR A 49 0.92 5.15 1.84
N VAL A 50 1.40 5.98 0.91
CA VAL A 50 2.74 6.58 0.98
C VAL A 50 2.85 7.49 2.21
N ILE A 51 1.86 8.35 2.43
CA ILE A 51 1.83 9.23 3.61
C ILE A 51 1.86 8.43 4.91
N HIS A 52 1.06 7.37 5.02
CA HIS A 52 1.05 6.51 6.20
C HIS A 52 2.40 5.85 6.45
N THR A 53 3.06 5.35 5.40
CA THR A 53 4.40 4.74 5.54
C THR A 53 5.46 5.74 5.98
N TRP A 54 5.45 6.97 5.46
CA TRP A 54 6.39 8.03 5.88
C TRP A 54 6.16 8.47 7.32
N ALA A 55 4.90 8.64 7.72
CA ALA A 55 4.54 8.96 9.09
C ALA A 55 5.03 7.87 10.06
N MET A 56 4.85 6.59 9.70
CA MET A 56 5.34 5.46 10.48
C MET A 56 6.87 5.45 10.58
N MET A 57 7.59 5.59 9.46
CA MET A 57 9.05 5.65 9.46
C MET A 57 9.58 6.84 10.28
N PHE A 58 8.94 8.00 10.18
CA PHE A 58 9.29 9.17 10.97
C PHE A 58 9.06 8.93 12.47
N LEU A 59 7.93 8.34 12.85
CA LEU A 59 7.61 8.01 14.23
C LEU A 59 8.62 7.00 14.81
N LEU A 60 8.89 5.93 14.09
CA LEU A 60 9.85 4.90 14.51
C LEU A 60 11.27 5.46 14.58
N GLY A 61 11.71 6.17 13.54
CA GLY A 61 13.04 6.77 13.47
C GLY A 61 13.25 7.82 14.57
N MET A 62 12.27 8.69 14.79
CA MET A 62 12.35 9.70 15.84
C MET A 62 12.26 9.07 17.24
N GLY A 63 11.41 8.06 17.42
CA GLY A 63 11.34 7.28 18.67
C GLY A 63 12.69 6.63 18.99
N ALA A 64 13.29 5.94 18.02
CA ALA A 64 14.61 5.33 18.16
C ALA A 64 15.69 6.37 18.46
N PHE A 65 15.68 7.52 17.78
CA PHE A 65 16.63 8.60 18.03
C PHE A 65 16.51 9.17 19.45
N LEU A 66 15.29 9.45 19.92
CA LEU A 66 15.05 10.01 21.26
C LEU A 66 15.42 9.03 22.37
N ILE A 67 15.12 7.74 22.19
CA ILE A 67 15.50 6.68 23.13
C ILE A 67 17.02 6.49 23.12
N GLY A 68 17.62 6.40 21.93
CA GLY A 68 19.07 6.27 21.74
C GLY A 68 19.88 7.43 22.32
N ARG A 69 19.31 8.65 22.36
CA ARG A 69 19.98 9.83 22.92
C ARG A 69 20.20 9.74 24.44
N ASN A 70 19.39 8.96 25.16
CA ASN A 70 19.43 8.84 26.63
C ASN A 70 19.78 7.42 27.10
N LEU A 71 20.58 6.68 26.33
CA LEU A 71 21.08 5.38 26.76
C LEU A 71 21.91 5.55 28.04
N LYS A 72 21.40 5.01 29.16
CA LYS A 72 22.04 5.08 30.47
C LYS A 72 22.86 3.82 30.69
N LEU A 73 24.00 3.96 31.37
CA LEU A 73 24.86 2.82 31.74
C LEU A 73 24.14 1.79 32.63
N ARG A 74 23.10 2.21 33.37
CA ARG A 74 22.13 1.31 34.00
C ARG A 74 20.86 1.31 33.15
N PRO A 75 20.50 0.19 32.51
CA PRO A 75 19.37 0.14 31.58
C PRO A 75 18.05 0.36 32.32
N GLY A 76 17.20 1.20 31.73
CA GLY A 76 15.81 1.37 32.15
C GLY A 76 14.89 0.33 31.49
N LEU A 77 13.61 0.28 31.91
CA LEU A 77 12.63 -0.70 31.42
C LEU A 77 12.49 -0.71 29.89
N VAL A 78 12.48 0.45 29.24
CA VAL A 78 12.41 0.58 27.76
C VAL A 78 13.67 0.06 27.08
N GLN A 79 14.84 0.25 27.69
CA GLN A 79 16.10 -0.22 27.12
C GLN A 79 16.18 -1.76 27.17
N ASN A 80 15.77 -2.39 28.28
CA ASN A 80 15.70 -3.86 28.38
C ASN A 80 14.76 -4.47 27.33
N MET A 81 13.60 -3.85 27.08
CA MET A 81 12.65 -4.34 26.06
C MET A 81 13.22 -4.25 24.64
N LEU A 82 13.98 -3.18 24.34
CA LEU A 82 14.62 -3.00 23.05
C LEU A 82 15.82 -3.92 22.85
N GLU A 83 16.65 -4.13 23.88
CA GLU A 83 17.74 -5.11 23.85
C GLU A 83 17.20 -6.51 23.52
N TRP A 84 16.06 -6.92 24.09
CA TRP A 84 15.40 -8.19 23.77
C TRP A 84 14.88 -8.30 22.32
N ILE A 85 14.53 -7.20 21.66
CA ILE A 85 14.07 -7.21 20.25
C ILE A 85 15.26 -7.33 19.28
N VAL A 86 16.42 -6.83 19.69
CA VAL A 86 17.64 -6.77 18.86
C VAL A 86 18.41 -8.10 18.91
N GLU A 87 18.34 -8.80 20.04
CA GLU A 87 18.99 -10.11 20.27
C GLU A 87 18.15 -11.28 19.71
#